data_AF-A0A1W1VGS6-F1
#
_entry.id   AF-A0A1W1VGS6-F1
#
_cell.length_a   1.000
_cell.length_b   1.000
_cell.length_c   1.000
_cell.angle_alpha   90.00
_cell.angle_beta   90.00
_cell.angle_gamma   90.00
#
_symmetry.space_group_name_H-M   'P 1'
#
loop_
_entity.id
_entity.type
_entity.pdbx_description
1 polymer ?
#
loop_
_entity_poly.entity_id
_entity_poly.type
_entity_poly.pdbx_seq_one_letter_code
_entity_poly.pdbx_strand_id
1 'polypeptide(L)'
;MDLHEIAIRGGWRALVPPGLRGAQERMERQGVHFFWTCSGEGASATYVFNAGRQDGSAVIASCDGSEMPRQAISEVILETMTALGAFPQQAAPQGRSRR
;
A
#
# COMPACT_ATOMS: atom_id res chain seq x y z
N MET A 1 20.19 -3.40 6.64
CA MET A 1 18.77 -3.83 6.64
C MET A 1 18.60 -4.63 5.37
N ASP A 2 18.27 -5.92 5.46
CA ASP A 2 18.19 -6.81 4.31
C ASP A 2 16.78 -6.79 3.70
N LEU A 3 16.70 -6.31 2.46
CA LEU A 3 15.46 -6.18 1.69
C LEU A 3 14.83 -7.53 1.38
N HIS A 4 15.66 -8.56 1.17
CA HIS A 4 15.21 -9.92 0.94
C HIS A 4 14.47 -10.46 2.17
N GLU A 5 15.00 -10.22 3.38
CA GLU A 5 14.34 -10.61 4.62
C GLU A 5 13.03 -9.84 4.86
N ILE A 6 13.01 -8.54 4.56
CA ILE A 6 11.80 -7.70 4.69
C ILE A 6 10.69 -8.17 3.76
N ALA A 7 11.05 -8.47 2.50
CA ALA A 7 10.12 -8.88 1.46
C ALA A 7 9.52 -10.26 1.74
N ILE A 8 10.35 -11.22 2.15
CA ILE A 8 9.94 -12.63 2.25
C ILE A 8 9.31 -12.97 3.61
N ARG A 9 9.79 -12.37 4.71
CA ARG A 9 9.35 -12.75 6.07
C ARG A 9 8.20 -11.90 6.61
N GLY A 10 7.61 -11.04 5.78
CA GLY A 10 6.54 -10.13 6.22
C GLY A 10 7.02 -9.02 7.18
N GLY A 11 8.34 -8.82 7.29
CA GLY A 11 8.95 -7.80 8.16
C GLY A 11 8.59 -6.37 7.77
N TRP A 12 8.07 -6.15 6.57
CA TRP A 12 7.62 -4.85 6.08
C TRP A 12 6.54 -4.20 6.95
N ARG A 13 5.73 -4.98 7.67
CA ARG A 13 4.72 -4.42 8.60
C ARG A 13 5.34 -3.58 9.73
N ALA A 14 6.55 -3.94 10.16
CA ALA A 14 7.30 -3.17 11.16
C ALA A 14 7.82 -1.83 10.59
N LEU A 15 7.87 -1.70 9.26
CA LEU A 15 8.33 -0.51 8.56
C LEU A 15 7.20 0.48 8.25
N VAL A 16 5.94 0.07 8.44
CA VAL A 16 4.78 0.96 8.27
C VAL A 16 4.84 2.07 9.32
N PRO A 17 4.81 3.35 8.91
CA PRO A 17 4.77 4.46 9.84
C PRO A 17 3.55 4.36 10.78
N PRO A 18 3.67 4.73 12.07
CA PRO A 18 2.56 4.65 13.02
C PRO A 18 1.28 5.35 12.56
N GLY A 19 1.42 6.50 11.88
CA GLY A 19 0.29 7.27 11.34
C GLY A 19 -0.47 6.58 10.19
N LEU A 20 0.13 5.59 9.53
CA LEU A 20 -0.47 4.86 8.41
C LEU A 20 -1.00 3.47 8.81
N ARG A 21 -0.64 2.96 9.98
CA ARG A 21 -1.00 1.59 10.42
C ARG A 21 -2.52 1.38 10.48
N GLY A 22 -3.26 2.32 11.06
CA GLY A 22 -4.72 2.22 11.13
C GLY A 22 -5.42 2.24 9.77
N ALA A 23 -4.83 2.90 8.76
CA ALA A 23 -5.34 2.88 7.40
C ALA A 23 -5.01 1.56 6.70
N GLN A 24 -3.78 1.07 6.85
CA GLN A 24 -3.33 -0.22 6.34
C GLN A 24 -4.21 -1.38 6.85
N GLU A 25 -4.43 -1.50 8.15
CA GLU A 25 -5.30 -2.53 8.73
C GLU A 25 -6.76 -2.45 8.27
N ARG A 26 -7.25 -1.23 8.03
CA ARG A 26 -8.62 -1.00 7.53
C ARG A 26 -8.74 -1.49 6.09
N MET A 27 -7.77 -1.18 5.25
CA MET A 27 -7.75 -1.63 3.85
C MET A 27 -7.61 -3.16 3.78
N GLU A 28 -6.80 -3.78 4.63
CA GLU A 28 -6.73 -5.24 4.73
C GLU A 28 -8.08 -5.88 5.07
N ARG A 29 -8.83 -5.28 6.00
CA ARG A 29 -10.21 -5.70 6.31
C ARG A 29 -11.21 -5.49 5.17
N GLN A 30 -10.91 -4.59 4.23
CA GLN A 30 -11.69 -4.36 3.01
C GLN A 30 -11.25 -5.26 1.84
N GLY A 31 -10.38 -6.24 2.10
CA GLY A 31 -9.92 -7.19 1.10
C GLY A 31 -8.75 -6.68 0.25
N VAL A 32 -8.00 -5.67 0.71
CA VAL A 32 -6.70 -5.33 0.11
C VAL A 32 -5.62 -6.23 0.68
N HIS A 33 -4.73 -6.71 -0.16
CA HIS A 33 -3.53 -7.43 0.24
C HIS A 33 -2.29 -6.64 -0.18
N PHE A 34 -1.36 -6.44 0.77
CA PHE A 34 -0.09 -5.79 0.54
C PHE A 34 1.03 -6.81 0.50
N PHE A 35 1.89 -6.76 -0.53
CA PHE A 35 2.92 -7.76 -0.75
C PHE A 35 4.10 -7.22 -1.56
N TRP A 36 5.26 -7.84 -1.37
CA TRP A 36 6.42 -7.62 -2.21
C TRP A 36 6.41 -8.57 -3.39
N THR A 37 6.79 -8.06 -4.56
CA THR A 37 7.25 -8.87 -5.68
C THR A 37 8.74 -8.62 -5.85
N CYS A 38 9.46 -9.69 -6.17
CA CYS A 38 10.89 -9.64 -6.47
C CYS A 38 11.09 -10.13 -7.90
N SER A 39 11.74 -9.32 -8.72
CA SER A 39 12.12 -9.69 -10.09
C SER A 39 13.64 -9.72 -10.20
N GLY A 40 14.19 -10.80 -10.75
CA GLY A 40 15.63 -11.01 -10.83
C GLY A 40 16.21 -11.75 -9.63
N GLU A 41 17.52 -11.99 -9.67
CA GLU A 41 18.26 -12.76 -8.66
C GLU A 41 19.51 -11.99 -8.17
N GLY A 42 19.87 -12.22 -6.91
CA GLY A 42 21.09 -11.68 -6.32
C GLY A 42 21.09 -10.15 -6.20
N ALA A 43 22.23 -9.53 -6.54
CA ALA A 43 22.44 -8.08 -6.40
C ALA A 43 21.62 -7.23 -7.40
N SER A 44 21.03 -7.85 -8.41
CA SER A 44 20.22 -7.18 -9.44
C SER A 44 18.71 -7.36 -9.23
N ALA A 45 18.31 -7.89 -8.07
CA ALA A 45 16.91 -8.09 -7.73
C ALA A 45 16.20 -6.75 -7.51
N THR A 46 15.10 -6.53 -8.22
CA THR A 46 14.19 -5.40 -8.02
C THR A 46 13.05 -5.81 -7.11
N TYR A 47 12.85 -5.06 -6.04
CA TYR A 47 11.80 -5.27 -5.06
C TYR A 47 10.72 -4.21 -5.22
N VAL A 48 9.53 -4.63 -5.68
CA VAL A 48 8.37 -3.76 -5.83
C VAL A 48 7.37 -4.09 -4.73
N PHE A 49 6.92 -3.07 -4.01
CA PHE A 49 5.83 -3.23 -3.06
C PHE A 49 4.52 -2.95 -3.76
N ASN A 50 3.52 -3.81 -3.53
CA ASN A 50 2.25 -3.76 -4.23
C ASN A 50 1.10 -3.80 -3.23
N ALA A 51 0.01 -3.13 -3.59
CA ALA A 51 -1.31 -3.34 -3.02
C ALA A 51 -2.21 -3.91 -4.12
N GLY A 52 -2.92 -4.99 -3.83
CA GLY A 52 -3.87 -5.61 -4.76
C GLY A 52 -5.14 -6.05 -4.05
N ARG A 53 -6.17 -6.40 -4.82
CA ARG A 53 -7.36 -7.04 -4.25
C ARG A 53 -7.09 -8.52 -3.96
N GLN A 54 -7.61 -9.03 -2.84
CA GLN A 54 -7.49 -10.46 -2.46
C GLN A 54 -8.16 -11.42 -3.45
N ASP A 55 -9.13 -10.94 -4.23
CA ASP A 55 -9.80 -11.73 -5.27
C ASP A 55 -8.95 -11.89 -6.55
N GLY A 56 -7.73 -11.33 -6.57
CA GLY A 56 -6.81 -11.42 -7.70
C GLY A 56 -7.19 -10.51 -8.89
N SER A 57 -8.19 -9.64 -8.73
CA SER A 57 -8.78 -8.88 -9.85
C SER A 57 -7.91 -7.74 -10.38
N ALA A 58 -7.07 -7.10 -9.53
CA ALA A 58 -6.17 -6.03 -9.96
C ALA A 58 -5.12 -5.65 -8.89
N VAL A 59 -3.95 -5.18 -9.36
CA VAL A 59 -3.04 -4.34 -8.58
C VAL A 59 -3.63 -2.93 -8.51
N ILE A 60 -3.75 -2.39 -7.30
CA ILE A 60 -4.29 -1.06 -7.00
C ILE A 60 -3.19 -0.02 -7.08
N ALA A 61 -2.04 -0.31 -6.47
CA ALA A 61 -0.88 0.58 -6.41
C ALA A 61 0.40 -0.25 -6.32
N SER A 62 1.51 0.29 -6.83
CA SER A 62 2.81 -0.36 -6.78
C SER A 62 3.94 0.67 -6.78
N CYS A 63 4.97 0.45 -5.98
CA CYS A 63 6.15 1.33 -5.95
C CYS A 63 7.44 0.53 -5.78
N ASP A 64 8.51 0.98 -6.43
CA ASP A 64 9.85 0.40 -6.30
C ASP A 64 10.42 0.73 -4.92
N GLY A 65 10.73 -0.32 -4.15
CA GLY A 65 11.33 -0.22 -2.82
C GLY A 65 12.75 -0.74 -2.74
N SER A 66 13.40 -1.00 -3.88
CA SER A 66 14.75 -1.58 -3.95
C SER A 66 15.81 -0.73 -3.26
N GLU A 67 15.63 0.59 -3.22
CA GLU A 67 16.52 1.51 -2.49
C GLU A 67 15.91 2.00 -1.18
N MET A 68 14.60 2.31 -1.19
CA MET A 68 13.90 2.94 -0.06
C MET A 68 12.61 2.21 0.32
N PRO A 69 12.71 1.06 1.03
CA PRO A 69 11.56 0.19 1.28
C PRO A 69 10.46 0.88 2.11
N ARG A 70 10.86 1.69 3.09
CA ARG A 70 9.93 2.47 3.94
C ARG A 70 9.12 3.48 3.14
N GLN A 71 9.74 4.09 2.14
CA GLN A 71 9.08 5.08 1.29
C GLN A 71 8.08 4.38 0.39
N ALA A 72 8.48 3.32 -0.32
CA ALA A 72 7.59 2.54 -1.17
C ALA A 72 6.36 2.01 -0.41
N ILE A 73 6.54 1.51 0.81
CA ILE A 73 5.42 1.09 1.67
C ILE A 73 4.46 2.24 1.96
N SER A 74 4.99 3.40 2.32
CA SER A 74 4.17 4.57 2.66
C SER A 74 3.40 5.09 1.46
N GLU A 75 4.05 5.18 0.30
CA GLU A 75 3.46 5.62 -0.96
C GLU A 75 2.34 4.68 -1.40
N VAL A 76 2.59 3.38 -1.43
CA VAL A 76 1.57 2.39 -1.81
C VAL A 76 0.37 2.45 -0.87
N ILE A 77 0.56 2.62 0.44
CA ILE A 77 -0.55 2.79 1.38
C ILE A 77 -1.37 4.04 1.05
N LEU A 78 -0.71 5.18 0.81
CA LEU A 78 -1.37 6.45 0.50
C LEU A 78 -2.09 6.42 -0.85
N GLU A 79 -1.47 5.84 -1.87
CA GLU A 79 -2.08 5.65 -3.19
C GLU A 79 -3.28 4.70 -3.12
N THR A 80 -3.18 3.61 -2.37
CA THR A 80 -4.31 2.70 -2.14
C THR A 80 -5.45 3.42 -1.44
N MET A 81 -5.17 4.25 -0.42
CA MET A 81 -6.19 5.07 0.23
C MET A 81 -6.87 6.02 -0.77
N THR A 82 -6.09 6.60 -1.69
CA THR A 82 -6.60 7.50 -2.74
C THR A 82 -7.50 6.74 -3.71
N ALA A 83 -7.03 5.60 -4.23
CA ALA A 83 -7.74 4.77 -5.19
C ALA A 83 -9.05 4.18 -4.63
N LEU A 84 -9.08 3.87 -3.33
CA LEU A 84 -10.28 3.39 -2.65
C LEU A 84 -11.24 4.52 -2.21
N GLY A 85 -10.89 5.79 -2.44
CA GLY A 85 -11.69 6.92 -1.97
C GLY A 85 -11.74 7.02 -0.44
N ALA A 86 -10.74 6.47 0.26
CA ALA A 86 -10.67 6.38 1.71
C ALA A 86 -10.07 7.62 2.39
N PHE A 87 -9.75 8.67 1.63
CA PHE A 87 -9.66 10.00 2.24
C PHE A 87 -11.03 10.36 2.82
N PRO A 88 -11.11 11.02 3.99
CA PRO A 88 -12.35 11.69 4.34
C PRO A 88 -12.62 12.67 3.21
N GLN A 89 -13.56 12.32 2.33
CA GLN A 89 -14.18 13.29 1.45
C GLN A 89 -14.62 14.39 2.42
N GLN A 90 -13.96 15.54 2.36
CA GLN A 90 -14.57 16.76 2.86
C GLN A 90 -15.92 16.78 2.16
N ALA A 91 -16.98 16.47 2.92
CA ALA A 91 -18.32 16.46 2.41
C ALA A 91 -18.52 17.83 1.78
N ALA A 92 -18.50 17.88 0.45
CA ALA A 92 -18.94 19.07 -0.24
C ALA A 92 -20.33 19.33 0.31
N PRO A 93 -20.62 20.52 0.89
CA PRO A 93 -21.93 20.79 1.42
C PRO A 93 -22.91 20.61 0.27
N GLN A 94 -23.69 19.53 0.30
CA GLN A 94 -24.80 19.35 -0.63
C GLN A 94 -25.77 20.48 -0.31
N GLY A 95 -25.63 21.54 -1.09
CA GLY A 95 -26.52 22.68 -1.12
C GLY A 95 -27.92 22.15 -1.29
N ARG A 96 -28.68 22.28 -0.21
CA ARG A 96 -30.11 22.09 -0.09
C ARG A 96 -30.80 22.90 -1.20
N SER A 97 -31.13 22.29 -2.33
CA SER A 97 -32.02 22.91 -3.31
C SER A 97 -33.40 22.30 -3.16
N ARG A 98 -34.20 22.94 -2.30
CA ARG A 98 -35.65 22.87 -2.36
C ARG A 98 -36.09 23.54 -3.67
N ARG A 99 -36.79 22.81 -4.53
CA ARG A 99 -38.04 23.26 -5.17
C ARG A 99 -38.71 22.09 -5.87
#